data_AF-A0A7X7NMH5-F1
#
_entry.id   AF-A0A7X7NMH5-F1
#
_cell.length_a   1.000
_cell.length_b   1.000
_cell.length_c   1.000
_cell.angle_alpha   90.00
_cell.angle_beta   90.00
_cell.angle_gamma   90.00
#
_symmetry.space_group_name_H-M   'P 1'
#
loop_
_entity.id
_entity.type
_entity.pdbx_description
1 polymer ?
#
loop_
_entity_poly.entity_id
_entity_poly.type
_entity_poly.pdbx_seq_one_letter_code
_entity_poly.pdbx_strand_id
1 'polypeptide(L)'
;YTPLQTMVFGVDEQDSPHHEVLSEVGELAGMPVVVADLHSSLPAVLAGLRERAPRARAAYLMTDGGALPAAFSRTCAVLRESEWLAAVVSCGQAYGGDYEAVNAYSGLLAARHVVGADVVVVAQGPGNLGTGSTWGFSGVSAGEALNAAAALGGTGVAALRVSGADPRERHRGISHHSRTAYCRVLNRPADLPIPLLEGHPGIDQALAHQVARQAEELCAAGPHLVRHDIGLEGLGEVLEHTPVRLSTMGRGLDQDPAAFLAAAAAGRHAAHLL
;
A
#
# COMPACT_ATOMS: atom_id res chain seq x y z
N TYR A 1 -25.41 -11.10 16.50
CA TYR A 1 -24.64 -11.21 15.24
C TYR A 1 -25.51 -11.83 14.18
N THR A 2 -25.50 -11.28 12.95
CA THR A 2 -26.10 -11.96 11.80
C THR A 2 -25.21 -13.15 11.41
N PRO A 3 -25.72 -14.17 10.70
CA PRO A 3 -24.89 -15.30 10.27
C PRO A 3 -23.86 -14.95 9.19
N LEU A 4 -23.75 -13.68 8.79
CA LEU A 4 -22.88 -13.21 7.71
C LEU A 4 -21.60 -12.53 8.23
N GLN A 5 -21.53 -12.22 9.53
CA GLN A 5 -20.32 -11.67 10.11
C GLN A 5 -19.41 -12.82 10.55
N THR A 6 -18.25 -12.95 9.89
CA THR A 6 -17.22 -13.90 10.29
C THR A 6 -16.75 -13.54 11.70
N MET A 7 -16.86 -14.47 12.64
CA MET A 7 -16.23 -14.30 13.95
C MET A 7 -14.75 -14.63 13.82
N VAL A 8 -13.90 -13.73 14.31
CA VAL A 8 -12.45 -13.84 14.35
C VAL A 8 -11.99 -13.67 15.78
N PHE A 9 -10.83 -14.22 16.12
CA PHE A 9 -10.18 -13.98 17.41
C PHE A 9 -9.23 -12.80 17.26
N GLY A 10 -9.62 -11.65 17.80
CA GLY A 10 -8.88 -10.40 17.67
C GLY A 10 -7.56 -10.42 18.44
N VAL A 11 -6.51 -9.88 17.82
CA VAL A 11 -5.17 -9.73 18.40
C VAL A 11 -5.17 -8.84 19.66
N ASP A 12 -6.13 -7.92 19.75
CA ASP A 12 -6.37 -6.99 20.84
C ASP A 12 -7.46 -7.45 21.84
N GLU A 13 -8.08 -8.63 21.66
CA GLU A 13 -9.04 -9.18 22.63
C GLU A 13 -8.38 -9.51 23.97
N GLN A 14 -9.15 -9.46 25.07
CA GLN A 14 -8.64 -9.68 26.43
C GLN A 14 -7.98 -11.04 26.64
N ASP A 15 -8.48 -12.07 25.95
CA ASP A 15 -7.94 -13.43 26.01
C ASP A 15 -6.74 -13.63 25.05
N SER A 16 -6.38 -12.63 24.25
CA SER A 16 -5.20 -12.67 23.37
C SER A 16 -3.92 -12.64 24.19
N PRO A 17 -2.90 -13.46 23.84
CA PRO A 17 -1.58 -13.37 24.46
C PRO A 17 -0.88 -12.02 24.19
N HIS A 18 -1.42 -11.19 23.31
CA HIS A 18 -0.89 -9.88 22.96
C HIS A 18 -1.65 -8.71 23.60
N HIS A 19 -2.71 -8.98 24.37
CA HIS A 19 -3.57 -7.94 24.95
C HIS A 19 -2.79 -6.98 25.84
N GLU A 20 -1.95 -7.50 26.73
CA GLU A 20 -1.18 -6.68 27.68
C GLU A 20 -0.31 -5.67 26.92
N VAL A 21 0.47 -6.13 25.93
CA VAL A 21 1.29 -5.26 25.08
C VAL A 21 0.43 -4.21 24.37
N LEU A 22 -0.66 -4.62 23.72
CA LEU A 22 -1.51 -3.71 22.92
C LEU A 22 -2.35 -2.75 23.77
N SER A 23 -2.55 -3.06 25.05
CA SER A 23 -3.25 -2.17 26.00
C SER A 23 -2.37 -1.02 26.51
N GLU A 24 -1.04 -1.18 26.43
CA GLU A 24 -0.06 -0.19 26.92
C GLU A 24 0.55 0.65 25.80
N VAL A 25 0.80 0.06 24.62
CA VAL A 25 1.42 0.75 23.50
C VAL A 25 0.40 1.61 22.72
N GLY A 26 0.83 2.80 22.29
CA GLY A 26 -0.04 3.75 21.58
C GLY A 26 0.57 4.42 20.35
N GLU A 27 1.80 4.08 19.97
CA GLU A 27 2.51 4.74 18.88
C GLU A 27 3.32 3.78 17.99
N LEU A 28 3.65 4.24 16.79
CA LEU A 28 4.47 3.55 15.79
C LEU A 28 5.94 4.01 15.78
N ALA A 29 6.28 5.03 16.58
CA ALA A 29 7.64 5.56 16.71
C ALA A 29 8.32 5.88 15.36
N GLY A 30 7.60 6.57 14.46
CA GLY A 30 8.10 6.97 13.15
C GLY A 30 8.06 5.89 12.06
N MET A 31 7.65 4.66 12.37
CA MET A 31 7.61 3.53 11.42
C MET A 31 6.98 3.93 10.08
N PRO A 32 7.63 3.65 8.94
CA PRO A 32 7.06 3.90 7.62
C PRO A 32 5.81 3.04 7.37
N VAL A 33 4.74 3.68 6.89
CA VAL A 33 3.49 3.04 6.51
C VAL A 33 3.17 3.36 5.05
N VAL A 34 3.46 2.42 4.14
CA VAL A 34 3.21 2.55 2.71
C VAL A 34 1.77 2.20 2.40
N VAL A 35 0.97 3.18 1.97
CA VAL A 35 -0.45 2.98 1.69
C VAL A 35 -0.71 2.97 0.18
N ALA A 36 -1.20 1.86 -0.33
CA ALA A 36 -1.52 1.66 -1.74
C ALA A 36 -3.02 1.42 -1.96
N ASP A 37 -3.54 1.87 -3.10
CA ASP A 37 -4.94 1.65 -3.49
C ASP A 37 -5.23 0.16 -3.71
N LEU A 38 -4.34 -0.56 -4.40
CA LEU A 38 -4.60 -1.94 -4.84
C LEU A 38 -3.70 -2.96 -4.17
N HIS A 39 -4.27 -4.12 -3.81
CA HIS A 39 -3.56 -5.33 -3.38
C HIS A 39 -2.39 -5.71 -4.31
N SER A 40 -2.55 -5.54 -5.63
CA SER A 40 -1.53 -5.87 -6.63
C SER A 40 -0.23 -5.07 -6.49
N SER A 41 -0.24 -3.98 -5.71
CA SER A 41 0.93 -3.13 -5.48
C SER A 41 1.88 -3.73 -4.45
N LEU A 42 1.37 -4.58 -3.54
CA LEU A 42 2.13 -5.18 -2.44
C LEU A 42 3.49 -5.76 -2.87
N PRO A 43 3.58 -6.68 -3.86
CA PRO A 43 4.86 -7.26 -4.22
C PRO A 43 5.86 -6.24 -4.79
N ALA A 44 5.38 -5.24 -5.55
CA ALA A 44 6.24 -4.20 -6.10
C ALA A 44 6.76 -3.23 -5.02
N VAL A 45 5.91 -2.87 -4.05
CA VAL A 45 6.33 -2.11 -2.86
C VAL A 45 7.42 -2.87 -2.10
N LEU A 46 7.22 -4.17 -1.84
CA LEU A 46 8.21 -4.99 -1.15
C LEU A 46 9.52 -5.12 -1.95
N ALA A 47 9.44 -5.23 -3.28
CA ALA A 47 10.61 -5.26 -4.15
C ALA A 47 11.46 -3.99 -4.00
N GLY A 48 10.82 -2.82 -4.10
CA GLY A 48 11.49 -1.52 -3.92
C GLY A 48 12.06 -1.31 -2.51
N LEU A 49 11.35 -1.77 -1.48
CA LEU A 49 11.84 -1.75 -0.09
C LEU A 49 13.11 -2.60 0.06
N ARG A 50 13.06 -3.85 -0.42
CA ARG A 50 14.14 -4.82 -0.26
C ARG A 50 15.39 -4.49 -1.06
N GLU A 51 15.28 -3.71 -2.14
CA GLU A 51 16.42 -3.21 -2.91
C GLU A 51 17.39 -2.36 -2.06
N ARG A 52 16.87 -1.61 -1.07
CA ARG A 52 17.68 -0.80 -0.15
C ARG A 52 17.79 -1.38 1.25
N ALA A 53 16.73 -2.04 1.71
CA ALA A 53 16.64 -2.62 3.05
C ALA A 53 16.25 -4.10 2.98
N PRO A 54 17.12 -5.00 2.47
CA PRO A 54 16.80 -6.42 2.27
C PRO A 54 16.51 -7.19 3.57
N ARG A 55 16.88 -6.62 4.72
CA ARG A 55 16.64 -7.18 6.06
C ARG A 55 15.44 -6.55 6.77
N ALA A 56 14.81 -5.53 6.19
CA ALA A 56 13.65 -4.90 6.83
C ALA A 56 12.50 -5.90 6.95
N ARG A 57 11.92 -5.97 8.14
CA ARG A 57 10.78 -6.82 8.43
C ARG A 57 9.50 -6.11 8.00
N ALA A 58 8.93 -6.53 6.89
CA ALA A 58 7.69 -5.94 6.37
C ALA A 58 6.44 -6.72 6.81
N ALA A 59 5.38 -6.02 7.19
CA ALA A 59 4.04 -6.60 7.39
C ALA A 59 3.02 -5.99 6.43
N TYR A 60 1.93 -6.72 6.17
CA TYR A 60 0.84 -6.27 5.33
C TYR A 60 -0.40 -6.09 6.18
N LEU A 61 -0.93 -4.86 6.25
CA LEU A 61 -2.22 -4.59 6.87
C LEU A 61 -3.29 -4.57 5.77
N MET A 62 -4.11 -5.61 5.75
CA MET A 62 -5.17 -5.81 4.77
C MET A 62 -6.48 -5.18 5.25
N THR A 63 -6.97 -4.15 4.55
CA THR A 63 -8.27 -3.52 4.80
C THR A 63 -9.39 -4.19 4.01
N ASP A 64 -10.63 -3.93 4.41
CA ASP A 64 -11.86 -4.57 3.94
C ASP A 64 -12.47 -3.98 2.66
N GLY A 65 -11.72 -3.11 1.98
CA GLY A 65 -12.14 -2.54 0.69
C GLY A 65 -12.36 -3.59 -0.40
N GLY A 66 -11.73 -4.76 -0.27
CA GLY A 66 -11.96 -5.96 -1.06
C GLY A 66 -12.74 -7.00 -0.25
N ALA A 67 -13.70 -7.67 -0.88
CA ALA A 67 -14.61 -8.61 -0.20
C ALA A 67 -14.07 -10.05 -0.05
N LEU A 68 -12.78 -10.30 -0.35
CA LEU A 68 -12.20 -11.64 -0.35
C LEU A 68 -11.26 -11.86 0.86
N PRO A 69 -11.28 -13.06 1.47
CA PRO A 69 -10.42 -13.38 2.60
C PRO A 69 -8.94 -13.40 2.22
N ALA A 70 -8.05 -13.15 3.18
CA ALA A 70 -6.60 -13.17 2.98
C ALA A 70 -6.11 -14.52 2.40
N ALA A 71 -6.71 -15.64 2.83
CA ALA A 71 -6.40 -16.98 2.33
C ALA A 71 -6.62 -17.16 0.81
N PHE A 72 -7.39 -16.28 0.15
CA PHE A 72 -7.56 -16.31 -1.30
C PHE A 72 -6.32 -15.77 -2.04
N SER A 73 -5.47 -14.99 -1.36
CA SER A 73 -4.30 -14.36 -1.96
C SER A 73 -3.11 -15.32 -2.07
N ARG A 74 -2.95 -15.95 -3.26
CA ARG A 74 -1.70 -16.66 -3.58
C ARG A 74 -0.46 -15.76 -3.49
N THR A 75 -0.62 -14.46 -3.75
CA THR A 75 0.46 -13.48 -3.62
C THR A 75 0.94 -13.39 -2.18
N CYS A 76 0.03 -13.24 -1.21
CA CYS A 76 0.42 -13.21 0.20
C CYS A 76 1.08 -14.52 0.63
N ALA A 77 0.51 -15.66 0.23
CA ALA A 77 1.08 -16.98 0.55
C ALA A 77 2.54 -17.10 0.08
N VAL A 78 2.82 -16.83 -1.19
CA VAL A 78 4.17 -16.92 -1.75
C VAL A 78 5.12 -15.89 -1.14
N LEU A 79 4.66 -14.66 -0.86
CA LEU A 79 5.48 -13.64 -0.20
C LEU A 79 5.84 -14.01 1.25
N ARG A 80 4.93 -14.69 1.97
CA ARG A 80 5.20 -15.24 3.31
C ARG A 80 6.19 -16.39 3.25
N GLU A 81 5.99 -17.35 2.33
CA GLU A 81 6.90 -18.49 2.10
C GLU A 81 8.31 -18.06 1.67
N SER A 82 8.40 -16.96 0.91
CA SER A 82 9.68 -16.40 0.45
C SER A 82 10.31 -15.43 1.45
N GLU A 83 9.74 -15.27 2.64
CA GLU A 83 10.19 -14.35 3.70
C GLU A 83 10.27 -12.86 3.28
N TRP A 84 9.57 -12.48 2.21
CA TRP A 84 9.42 -11.07 1.82
C TRP A 84 8.39 -10.35 2.68
N LEU A 85 7.46 -11.12 3.27
CA LEU A 85 6.42 -10.64 4.15
C LEU A 85 6.47 -11.41 5.46
N ALA A 86 6.43 -10.73 6.60
CA ALA A 86 6.54 -11.33 7.93
C ALA A 86 5.18 -11.70 8.54
N ALA A 87 4.12 -11.00 8.17
CA ALA A 87 2.75 -11.32 8.55
C ALA A 87 1.74 -10.57 7.66
N VAL A 88 0.54 -11.13 7.54
CA VAL A 88 -0.67 -10.45 7.11
C VAL A 88 -1.52 -10.17 8.35
N VAL A 89 -1.83 -8.90 8.59
CA VAL A 89 -2.78 -8.47 9.61
C VAL A 89 -4.05 -8.04 8.89
N SER A 90 -5.18 -8.69 9.09
CA SER A 90 -6.47 -8.20 8.58
C SER A 90 -7.09 -7.22 9.56
N CYS A 91 -7.88 -6.27 9.07
CA CYS A 91 -8.63 -5.37 9.94
C CYS A 91 -9.99 -4.94 9.37
N GLY A 92 -10.85 -4.41 10.24
CA GLY A 92 -12.22 -4.03 9.88
C GLY A 92 -13.07 -5.28 9.64
N GLN A 93 -13.68 -5.40 8.47
CA GLN A 93 -14.40 -6.62 8.05
C GLN A 93 -13.54 -7.60 7.25
N ALA A 94 -12.26 -7.30 7.05
CA ALA A 94 -11.33 -8.22 6.42
C ALA A 94 -10.98 -9.33 7.42
N TYR A 95 -10.68 -10.53 6.92
CA TYR A 95 -10.36 -11.69 7.76
C TYR A 95 -9.47 -12.69 7.02
N GLY A 96 -8.95 -13.64 7.78
CA GLY A 96 -8.08 -14.73 7.34
C GLY A 96 -6.60 -14.37 7.33
N GLY A 97 -6.19 -13.33 8.06
CA GLY A 97 -4.80 -12.96 8.26
C GLY A 97 -4.09 -13.86 9.29
N ASP A 98 -2.78 -13.68 9.45
CA ASP A 98 -2.02 -14.25 10.57
C ASP A 98 -2.49 -13.64 11.91
N TYR A 99 -2.91 -12.37 11.88
CA TYR A 99 -3.52 -11.64 12.99
C TYR A 99 -4.77 -10.91 12.52
N GLU A 100 -5.73 -10.75 13.43
CA GLU A 100 -7.02 -10.12 13.17
C GLU A 100 -7.15 -8.90 14.07
N ALA A 101 -7.32 -7.71 13.52
CA ALA A 101 -7.42 -6.48 14.29
C ALA A 101 -8.77 -5.81 14.10
N VAL A 102 -9.27 -5.12 15.13
CA VAL A 102 -10.57 -4.43 15.05
C VAL A 102 -10.61 -3.39 13.93
N ASN A 103 -9.54 -2.62 13.74
CA ASN A 103 -9.46 -1.56 12.74
C ASN A 103 -8.01 -1.27 12.33
N ALA A 104 -7.82 -0.31 11.42
CA ALA A 104 -6.48 0.04 10.94
C ALA A 104 -5.53 0.51 12.05
N TYR A 105 -6.01 1.14 13.11
CA TYR A 105 -5.18 1.62 14.21
C TYR A 105 -4.62 0.46 15.04
N SER A 106 -5.49 -0.44 15.52
CA SER A 106 -5.03 -1.62 16.26
C SER A 106 -4.23 -2.57 15.38
N GLY A 107 -4.54 -2.65 14.08
CA GLY A 107 -3.76 -3.41 13.11
C GLY A 107 -2.34 -2.87 12.89
N LEU A 108 -2.16 -1.54 12.82
CA LEU A 108 -0.85 -0.91 12.74
C LEU A 108 -0.03 -1.14 14.03
N LEU A 109 -0.67 -1.01 15.20
CA LEU A 109 -0.02 -1.30 16.49
C LEU A 109 0.38 -2.78 16.60
N ALA A 110 -0.48 -3.70 16.19
CA ALA A 110 -0.15 -5.13 16.13
C ALA A 110 1.02 -5.40 15.17
N ALA A 111 1.02 -4.79 13.98
CA ALA A 111 2.14 -4.92 13.05
C ALA A 111 3.45 -4.41 13.66
N ARG A 112 3.43 -3.30 14.40
CA ARG A 112 4.65 -2.79 15.05
C ARG A 112 5.09 -3.63 16.24
N HIS A 113 4.19 -3.91 17.19
CA HIS A 113 4.56 -4.40 18.52
C HIS A 113 4.40 -5.90 18.70
N VAL A 114 3.55 -6.56 17.89
CA VAL A 114 3.37 -8.02 17.90
C VAL A 114 4.20 -8.66 16.80
N VAL A 115 4.08 -8.15 15.57
CA VAL A 115 4.88 -8.66 14.44
C VAL A 115 6.31 -8.13 14.51
N GLY A 116 6.57 -6.98 15.13
CA GLY A 116 7.92 -6.39 15.14
C GLY A 116 8.31 -5.82 13.78
N ALA A 117 7.34 -5.32 13.00
CA ALA A 117 7.60 -4.78 11.67
C ALA A 117 8.42 -3.48 11.72
N ASP A 118 9.32 -3.35 10.75
CA ASP A 118 10.05 -2.11 10.45
C ASP A 118 9.26 -1.24 9.46
N VAL A 119 8.47 -1.87 8.58
CA VAL A 119 7.62 -1.19 7.59
C VAL A 119 6.29 -1.93 7.48
N VAL A 120 5.20 -1.19 7.33
CA VAL A 120 3.89 -1.76 7.02
C VAL A 120 3.44 -1.30 5.64
N VAL A 121 2.99 -2.25 4.81
CA VAL A 121 2.23 -1.94 3.60
C VAL A 121 0.76 -2.06 3.94
N VAL A 122 -0.04 -1.03 3.65
CA VAL A 122 -1.49 -1.03 3.83
C VAL A 122 -2.16 -1.01 2.47
N ALA A 123 -3.04 -1.96 2.21
CA ALA A 123 -3.92 -1.93 1.05
C ALA A 123 -5.16 -2.79 1.32
N GLN A 124 -6.17 -2.64 0.48
CA GLN A 124 -7.33 -3.54 0.50
C GLN A 124 -6.93 -4.98 0.10
N GLY A 125 -7.69 -5.97 0.56
CA GLY A 125 -7.55 -7.36 0.12
C GLY A 125 -7.81 -7.59 -1.39
N PRO A 126 -7.69 -8.84 -1.89
CA PRO A 126 -7.96 -9.15 -3.29
C PRO A 126 -9.35 -8.69 -3.74
N GLY A 127 -9.39 -8.06 -4.91
CA GLY A 127 -10.59 -7.40 -5.43
C GLY A 127 -10.42 -5.89 -5.48
N ASN A 128 -11.45 -5.20 -5.98
CA ASN A 128 -11.56 -3.75 -5.94
C ASN A 128 -13.01 -3.37 -6.27
N LEU A 129 -13.64 -2.52 -5.46
CA LEU A 129 -14.97 -1.99 -5.74
C LEU A 129 -14.85 -0.60 -6.36
N GLY A 130 -15.60 -0.35 -7.42
CA GLY A 130 -15.62 0.95 -8.08
C GLY A 130 -16.90 1.12 -8.91
N THR A 131 -17.61 2.22 -8.66
CA THR A 131 -18.87 2.55 -9.33
C THR A 131 -18.70 3.63 -10.40
N GLY A 132 -17.52 4.25 -10.48
CA GLY A 132 -17.25 5.39 -11.36
C GLY A 132 -17.75 6.74 -10.83
N SER A 133 -18.43 6.77 -9.68
CA SER A 133 -18.72 8.01 -8.96
C SER A 133 -17.47 8.50 -8.21
N THR A 134 -17.43 9.80 -7.88
CA THR A 134 -16.27 10.43 -7.25
C THR A 134 -15.83 9.80 -5.94
N TRP A 135 -16.78 9.24 -5.16
CA TRP A 135 -16.52 8.65 -3.85
C TRP A 135 -16.76 7.14 -3.81
N GLY A 136 -17.46 6.58 -4.80
CA GLY A 136 -17.86 5.18 -4.77
C GLY A 136 -16.77 4.26 -5.28
N PHE A 137 -15.65 4.18 -4.57
CA PHE A 137 -14.59 3.20 -4.79
C PHE A 137 -13.90 2.84 -3.47
N SER A 138 -13.41 1.60 -3.33
CA SER A 138 -12.84 1.11 -2.06
C SER A 138 -11.50 1.75 -1.68
N GLY A 139 -10.76 2.24 -2.68
CA GLY A 139 -9.48 2.94 -2.51
C GLY A 139 -9.55 4.28 -1.77
N VAL A 140 -10.75 4.81 -1.46
CA VAL A 140 -10.91 6.00 -0.61
C VAL A 140 -10.24 5.79 0.75
N SER A 141 -10.27 4.56 1.25
CA SER A 141 -9.64 4.13 2.50
C SER A 141 -8.12 4.39 2.57
N ALA A 142 -7.45 4.59 1.44
CA ALA A 142 -6.03 4.94 1.43
C ALA A 142 -5.75 6.27 2.17
N GLY A 143 -6.64 7.27 2.03
CA GLY A 143 -6.51 8.51 2.79
C GLY A 143 -6.75 8.32 4.29
N GLU A 144 -7.68 7.45 4.65
CA GLU A 144 -8.01 7.12 6.04
C GLU A 144 -6.86 6.36 6.72
N ALA A 145 -6.24 5.41 6.03
CA ALA A 145 -5.08 4.67 6.52
C ALA A 145 -3.86 5.57 6.74
N LEU A 146 -3.61 6.54 5.85
CA LEU A 146 -2.56 7.55 6.06
C LEU A 146 -2.85 8.42 7.29
N ASN A 147 -4.11 8.83 7.49
CA ASN A 147 -4.53 9.57 8.69
C ASN A 147 -4.31 8.74 9.96
N ALA A 148 -4.56 7.43 9.91
CA ALA A 148 -4.33 6.51 11.02
C ALA A 148 -2.84 6.34 11.34
N ALA A 149 -2.00 6.17 10.31
CA ALA A 149 -0.55 6.13 10.48
C ALA A 149 -0.03 7.38 11.18
N ALA A 150 -0.43 8.57 10.71
CA ALA A 150 -0.02 9.83 11.32
C ALA A 150 -0.60 10.03 12.73
N ALA A 151 -1.82 9.54 13.02
CA ALA A 151 -2.40 9.62 14.36
C ALA A 151 -1.58 8.85 15.40
N LEU A 152 -0.98 7.74 14.99
CA LEU A 152 -0.15 6.88 15.82
C LEU A 152 1.34 7.26 15.74
N GLY A 153 1.70 8.41 15.15
CA GLY A 153 3.08 8.86 15.06
C GLY A 153 3.96 8.06 14.08
N GLY A 154 3.36 7.39 13.09
CA GLY A 154 4.08 6.77 11.98
C GLY A 154 4.29 7.74 10.81
N THR A 155 5.16 7.36 9.87
CA THR A 155 5.44 8.14 8.66
C THR A 155 4.63 7.59 7.49
N GLY A 156 3.54 8.26 7.11
CA GLY A 156 2.68 7.83 6.01
C GLY A 156 3.34 8.05 4.65
N VAL A 157 3.33 7.02 3.79
CA VAL A 157 3.87 7.05 2.42
C VAL A 157 2.74 6.74 1.43
N ALA A 158 2.28 7.75 0.69
CA ALA A 158 1.17 7.68 -0.26
C ALA A 158 1.63 7.08 -1.60
N ALA A 159 1.47 5.77 -1.80
CA ALA A 159 1.89 5.11 -3.04
C ALA A 159 0.96 5.46 -4.21
N LEU A 160 1.52 6.03 -5.28
CA LEU A 160 0.76 6.39 -6.47
C LEU A 160 0.26 5.15 -7.23
N ARG A 161 -1.00 5.21 -7.67
CA ARG A 161 -1.52 4.30 -8.69
C ARG A 161 -1.36 4.94 -10.06
N VAL A 162 -0.49 4.37 -10.88
CA VAL A 162 -0.20 4.84 -12.24
C VAL A 162 -0.55 3.75 -13.25
N SER A 163 -1.01 4.11 -14.44
CA SER A 163 -1.16 3.17 -15.56
C SER A 163 -0.81 3.84 -16.89
N GLY A 164 -0.05 3.16 -17.73
CA GLY A 164 0.15 3.55 -19.13
C GLY A 164 -0.75 2.79 -20.10
N ALA A 165 -1.22 1.63 -19.68
CA ALA A 165 -1.81 0.62 -20.56
C ALA A 165 -3.31 0.40 -20.37
N ASP A 166 -4.00 1.22 -19.57
CA ASP A 166 -5.47 1.16 -19.53
C ASP A 166 -6.05 1.51 -20.91
N PRO A 167 -6.98 0.71 -21.45
CA PRO A 167 -7.62 1.00 -22.73
C PRO A 167 -8.47 2.27 -22.69
N ARG A 168 -8.88 2.72 -21.49
CA ARG A 168 -9.63 3.96 -21.30
C ARG A 168 -8.63 5.07 -21.05
N GLU A 169 -8.53 6.00 -22.00
CA GLU A 169 -7.56 7.11 -21.96
C GLU A 169 -7.58 7.90 -20.63
N ARG A 170 -8.78 8.17 -20.10
CA ARG A 170 -8.96 8.86 -18.80
C ARG A 170 -8.36 8.13 -17.57
N HIS A 171 -7.98 6.86 -17.71
CA HIS A 171 -7.36 6.06 -16.65
C HIS A 171 -5.84 5.91 -16.85
N ARG A 172 -5.27 6.54 -17.88
CA ARG A 172 -3.82 6.63 -18.06
C ARG A 172 -3.23 7.76 -17.20
N GLY A 173 -1.98 7.60 -16.80
CA GLY A 173 -1.29 8.46 -15.83
C GLY A 173 -1.67 8.13 -14.39
N ILE A 174 -1.62 9.13 -13.52
CA ILE A 174 -2.01 9.02 -12.11
C ILE A 174 -3.53 8.86 -11.99
N SER A 175 -3.95 7.84 -11.25
CA SER A 175 -5.36 7.53 -11.01
C SER A 175 -6.09 8.69 -10.32
N HIS A 176 -7.33 8.93 -10.74
CA HIS A 176 -8.24 9.83 -10.04
C HIS A 176 -8.55 9.38 -8.60
N HIS A 177 -8.38 8.09 -8.29
CA HIS A 177 -8.50 7.58 -6.91
C HIS A 177 -7.49 8.27 -5.99
N SER A 178 -6.22 8.39 -6.42
CA SER A 178 -5.18 9.09 -5.66
C SER A 178 -5.55 10.55 -5.45
N ARG A 179 -6.13 11.22 -6.46
CA ARG A 179 -6.61 12.61 -6.31
C ARG A 179 -7.71 12.73 -5.26
N THR A 180 -8.70 11.85 -5.27
CA THR A 180 -9.78 11.89 -4.26
C THR A 180 -9.25 11.54 -2.87
N ALA A 181 -8.55 10.41 -2.71
CA ALA A 181 -8.08 9.94 -1.42
C ALA A 181 -7.07 10.92 -0.79
N TYR A 182 -6.09 11.39 -1.55
CA TYR A 182 -4.98 12.19 -1.01
C TYR A 182 -5.27 13.69 -0.92
N CYS A 183 -6.13 14.25 -1.77
CA CYS A 183 -6.45 15.68 -1.69
C CYS A 183 -7.71 15.98 -0.88
N ARG A 184 -8.59 15.00 -0.65
CA ARG A 184 -9.88 15.24 0.03
C ARG A 184 -10.10 14.46 1.33
N VAL A 185 -9.41 13.34 1.53
CA VAL A 185 -9.57 12.50 2.74
C VAL A 185 -8.38 12.64 3.67
N LEU A 186 -7.17 12.59 3.13
CA LEU A 186 -5.94 12.85 3.90
C LEU A 186 -6.03 14.24 4.55
N ASN A 187 -5.85 14.29 5.87
CA ASN A 187 -5.89 15.52 6.67
C ASN A 187 -4.65 15.71 7.56
N ARG A 188 -3.62 14.88 7.36
CA ARG A 188 -2.33 14.90 8.05
C ARG A 188 -1.19 14.70 7.06
N PRO A 189 0.03 15.18 7.36
CA PRO A 189 1.18 15.04 6.46
C PRO A 189 1.41 13.59 6.01
N ALA A 190 1.70 13.41 4.72
CA ALA A 190 2.17 12.15 4.16
C ALA A 190 3.18 12.42 3.04
N ASP A 191 4.19 11.58 2.96
CA ASP A 191 5.15 11.58 1.88
C ASP A 191 4.52 11.04 0.60
N LEU A 192 4.78 11.69 -0.53
CA LEU A 192 4.32 11.32 -1.86
C LEU A 192 5.53 11.00 -2.75
N PRO A 193 5.93 9.72 -2.84
CA PRO A 193 6.97 9.27 -3.75
C PRO A 193 6.49 9.36 -5.21
N ILE A 194 7.12 10.20 -6.01
CA ILE A 194 6.84 10.38 -7.44
C ILE A 194 7.91 9.63 -8.24
N PRO A 195 7.55 8.64 -9.05
CA PRO A 195 8.51 7.93 -9.89
C PRO A 195 8.99 8.85 -11.02
N LEU A 196 10.31 9.05 -11.13
CA LEU A 196 10.93 9.75 -12.26
C LEU A 196 10.97 8.83 -13.48
N LEU A 197 9.85 8.80 -14.21
CA LEU A 197 9.60 7.89 -15.33
C LEU A 197 10.32 8.25 -16.63
N GLU A 198 10.77 9.50 -16.77
CA GLU A 198 11.44 9.96 -17.99
C GLU A 198 12.73 9.19 -18.25
N GLY A 199 12.92 8.72 -19.49
CA GLY A 199 14.09 7.96 -19.90
C GLY A 199 14.11 6.49 -19.47
N HIS A 200 13.14 6.01 -18.69
CA HIS A 200 13.09 4.61 -18.29
C HIS A 200 12.71 3.69 -19.47
N PRO A 201 13.40 2.56 -19.69
CA PRO A 201 13.02 1.58 -20.71
C PRO A 201 11.58 1.08 -20.55
N GLY A 202 10.84 0.95 -21.65
CA GLY A 202 9.44 0.47 -21.62
C GLY A 202 8.42 1.51 -21.18
N ILE A 203 8.83 2.77 -20.93
CA ILE A 203 7.93 3.88 -20.64
C ILE A 203 7.86 4.83 -21.84
N ASP A 204 6.64 5.14 -22.27
CA ASP A 204 6.41 6.15 -23.30
C ASP A 204 6.67 7.56 -22.77
N GLN A 205 7.32 8.41 -23.57
CA GLN A 205 7.69 9.77 -23.15
C GLN A 205 6.46 10.65 -22.85
N ALA A 206 5.37 10.50 -23.59
CA ALA A 206 4.15 11.25 -23.32
C ALA A 206 3.52 10.82 -21.99
N LEU A 207 3.58 9.52 -21.66
CA LEU A 207 3.16 9.03 -20.34
C LEU A 207 4.02 9.62 -19.21
N ALA A 208 5.34 9.63 -19.37
CA ALA A 208 6.25 10.20 -18.36
C ALA A 208 5.94 11.68 -18.09
N HIS A 209 5.81 12.50 -19.14
CA HIS A 209 5.41 13.91 -19.01
C HIS A 209 4.02 14.08 -18.38
N GLN A 210 3.06 13.22 -18.77
CA GLN A 210 1.72 13.24 -18.21
C GLN A 210 1.74 12.97 -16.70
N VAL A 211 2.50 11.97 -16.25
CA VAL A 211 2.62 11.63 -14.82
C VAL A 211 3.29 12.77 -14.05
N ALA A 212 4.38 13.34 -14.57
CA ALA A 212 5.06 14.47 -13.94
C ALA A 212 4.11 15.67 -13.73
N ARG A 213 3.39 16.07 -14.78
CA ARG A 213 2.38 17.15 -14.70
C ARG A 213 1.26 16.82 -13.71
N GLN A 214 0.72 15.61 -13.76
CA GLN A 214 -0.36 15.21 -12.85
C GLN A 214 0.12 15.16 -11.39
N ALA A 215 1.39 14.85 -11.14
CA ALA A 215 1.95 14.84 -9.80
C ALA A 215 2.11 16.26 -9.25
N GLU A 216 2.49 17.24 -10.09
CA GLU A 216 2.48 18.67 -9.73
C GLU A 216 1.07 19.14 -9.38
N GLU A 217 0.07 18.80 -10.19
CA GLU A 217 -1.34 19.12 -9.92
C GLU A 217 -1.83 18.49 -8.61
N LEU A 218 -1.41 17.25 -8.34
CA LEU A 218 -1.77 16.54 -7.11
C LEU A 218 -1.16 17.22 -5.87
N CYS A 219 0.12 17.60 -5.93
CA CYS A 219 0.79 18.31 -4.83
C CYS A 219 0.18 19.69 -4.60
N ALA A 220 -0.17 20.42 -5.67
CA ALA A 220 -0.82 21.72 -5.56
C ALA A 220 -2.24 21.62 -4.94
N ALA A 221 -2.94 20.52 -5.19
CA ALA A 221 -4.29 20.29 -4.66
C ALA A 221 -4.33 19.61 -3.27
N GLY A 222 -3.26 18.90 -2.89
CA GLY A 222 -3.16 18.15 -1.64
C GLY A 222 -2.28 18.87 -0.61
N PRO A 223 -2.84 19.69 0.30
CA PRO A 223 -2.05 20.53 1.21
C PRO A 223 -1.22 19.76 2.24
N HIS A 224 -1.46 18.45 2.37
CA HIS A 224 -0.75 17.57 3.30
C HIS A 224 0.27 16.66 2.62
N LEU A 225 0.46 16.77 1.30
CA LEU A 225 1.40 15.94 0.56
C LEU A 225 2.79 16.57 0.54
N VAL A 226 3.80 15.77 0.87
CA VAL A 226 5.21 16.15 0.78
C VAL A 226 5.82 15.41 -0.41
N ARG A 227 6.20 16.15 -1.44
CA ARG A 227 6.76 15.59 -2.68
C ARG A 227 8.16 15.02 -2.47
N HIS A 228 8.37 13.79 -2.94
CA HIS A 228 9.69 13.15 -3.03
C HIS A 228 9.89 12.55 -4.41
N ASP A 229 10.86 13.05 -5.17
CA ASP A 229 11.16 12.54 -6.52
C ASP A 229 12.11 11.34 -6.45
N ILE A 230 11.66 10.18 -6.93
CA ILE A 230 12.36 8.91 -6.80
C ILE A 230 12.93 8.46 -8.14
N GLY A 231 14.26 8.40 -8.23
CA GLY A 231 14.96 7.78 -9.35
C GLY A 231 14.64 6.29 -9.44
N LEU A 232 14.59 5.75 -10.66
CA LEU A 232 14.14 4.39 -10.94
C LEU A 232 15.26 3.41 -11.29
N GLU A 233 16.52 3.86 -11.26
CA GLU A 233 17.68 3.05 -11.59
C GLU A 233 17.66 1.71 -10.82
N GLY A 234 17.80 0.60 -11.55
CA GLY A 234 17.76 -0.76 -11.00
C GLY A 234 16.38 -1.30 -10.58
N LEU A 235 15.32 -0.48 -10.49
CA LEU A 235 14.01 -0.97 -10.05
C LEU A 235 13.36 -1.91 -11.07
N GLY A 236 13.58 -1.70 -12.37
CA GLY A 236 13.10 -2.61 -13.41
C GLY A 236 13.60 -4.05 -13.19
N GLU A 237 14.91 -4.22 -13.00
CA GLU A 237 15.52 -5.53 -12.73
C GLU A 237 15.00 -6.14 -11.43
N VAL A 238 14.89 -5.35 -10.37
CA VAL A 238 14.37 -5.86 -9.08
C VAL A 238 12.92 -6.34 -9.21
N LEU A 239 12.09 -5.67 -10.03
CA LEU A 239 10.72 -6.07 -10.29
C LEU A 239 10.63 -7.38 -11.09
N GLU A 240 11.62 -7.70 -11.92
CA GLU A 240 11.68 -8.98 -12.64
C GLU A 240 11.99 -10.17 -11.72
N HIS A 241 12.67 -9.92 -10.60
CA HIS A 241 13.09 -10.93 -9.62
C HIS A 241 12.12 -11.09 -8.44
N THR A 242 10.90 -10.57 -8.53
CA THR A 242 9.89 -10.78 -7.50
C THR A 242 9.48 -12.25 -7.44
N PRO A 243 9.29 -12.85 -6.25
CA PRO A 243 8.93 -14.27 -6.11
C PRO A 243 7.51 -14.59 -6.62
N VAL A 244 6.72 -13.56 -6.89
CA VAL A 244 5.39 -13.65 -7.48
C VAL A 244 5.37 -13.00 -8.86
N ARG A 245 4.58 -13.54 -9.78
CA ARG A 245 4.33 -12.87 -11.04
C ARG A 245 3.53 -11.58 -10.81
N LEU A 246 4.12 -10.45 -11.17
CA LEU A 246 3.46 -9.15 -11.11
C LEU A 246 2.28 -9.09 -12.08
N SER A 247 1.09 -8.75 -11.56
CA SER A 247 -0.09 -8.51 -12.37
C SER A 247 -1.04 -7.54 -11.70
N THR A 248 -1.56 -6.58 -12.47
CA THR A 248 -2.59 -5.65 -12.02
C THR A 248 -3.65 -5.47 -13.09
N MET A 249 -4.92 -5.59 -12.71
CA MET A 249 -6.07 -5.43 -13.63
C MET A 249 -5.92 -6.25 -14.94
N GLY A 250 -5.35 -7.45 -14.84
CA GLY A 250 -5.10 -8.36 -15.98
C GLY A 250 -3.85 -8.05 -16.82
N ARG A 251 -3.02 -7.08 -16.42
CA ARG A 251 -1.80 -6.68 -17.12
C ARG A 251 -0.55 -7.05 -16.32
N GLY A 252 0.49 -7.55 -16.99
CA GLY A 252 1.80 -7.87 -16.44
C GLY A 252 2.77 -6.67 -16.40
N LEU A 253 3.96 -6.90 -15.85
CA LEU A 253 5.05 -5.90 -15.77
C LEU A 253 5.44 -5.34 -17.14
N ASP A 254 5.54 -6.21 -18.14
CA ASP A 254 5.84 -5.88 -19.54
C ASP A 254 4.74 -5.06 -20.20
N GLN A 255 3.50 -5.23 -19.76
CA GLN A 255 2.33 -4.57 -20.34
C GLN A 255 2.04 -3.21 -19.70
N ASP A 256 2.28 -3.04 -18.41
CA ASP A 256 1.98 -1.79 -17.67
C ASP A 256 3.09 -1.45 -16.63
N PRO A 257 4.34 -1.23 -17.07
CA PRO A 257 5.49 -1.10 -16.16
C PRO A 257 5.36 0.07 -15.19
N ALA A 258 4.73 1.17 -15.61
CA ALA A 258 4.51 2.35 -14.78
C ALA A 258 3.76 2.05 -13.47
N ALA A 259 2.83 1.09 -13.50
CA ALA A 259 2.07 0.69 -12.31
C ALA A 259 2.97 0.09 -11.23
N PHE A 260 3.93 -0.75 -11.64
CA PHE A 260 4.83 -1.44 -10.73
C PHE A 260 6.01 -0.56 -10.31
N LEU A 261 6.53 0.27 -11.22
CA LEU A 261 7.58 1.25 -10.90
C LEU A 261 7.10 2.29 -9.88
N ALA A 262 5.86 2.78 -9.98
CA ALA A 262 5.29 3.70 -9.00
C ALA A 262 5.18 3.06 -7.60
N ALA A 263 4.72 1.81 -7.54
CA ALA A 263 4.66 1.05 -6.29
C ALA A 263 6.05 0.77 -5.71
N ALA A 264 7.02 0.39 -6.54
CA ALA A 264 8.40 0.16 -6.12
C ALA A 264 9.09 1.44 -5.65
N ALA A 265 8.83 2.58 -6.30
CA ALA A 265 9.33 3.88 -5.84
C ALA A 265 8.87 4.21 -4.41
N ALA A 266 7.62 3.88 -4.06
CA ALA A 266 7.12 4.05 -2.70
C ALA A 266 7.81 3.12 -1.70
N GLY A 267 8.05 1.85 -2.07
CA GLY A 267 8.84 0.92 -1.27
C GLY A 267 10.28 1.40 -1.05
N ARG A 268 10.93 1.88 -2.12
CA ARG A 268 12.28 2.45 -2.06
C ARG A 268 12.32 3.68 -1.14
N HIS A 269 11.33 4.57 -1.22
CA HIS A 269 11.24 5.71 -0.31
C HIS A 269 11.11 5.28 1.14
N ALA A 270 10.22 4.33 1.43
CA ALA A 270 10.07 3.78 2.78
C ALA A 270 11.37 3.18 3.33
N ALA A 271 12.20 2.58 2.49
CA ALA A 271 13.51 2.08 2.89
C ALA A 271 14.50 3.18 3.32
N HIS A 272 14.38 4.40 2.78
CA HIS A 272 15.22 5.55 3.17
C HIS A 272 14.79 6.17 4.52
N LEU A 273 13.60 5.82 5.00
CA LEU A 273 13.05 6.28 6.28
C LEU A 273 13.40 5.35 7.46
N LEU A 274 14.06 4.21 7.20
CA LEU A 274 14.57 3.26 8.19
C LEU A 274 15.97 3.64 8.67
#